data_AF-A0A3M2DU83-F1
#
_entry.id   AF-A0A3M2DU83-F1
#
_cell.length_a   1.000
_cell.length_b   1.000
_cell.length_c   1.000
_cell.angle_alpha   90.00
_cell.angle_beta   90.00
_cell.angle_gamma   90.00
#
_symmetry.space_group_name_H-M   'P 1'
#
loop_
_entity.id
_entity.type
_entity.pdbx_description
1 polymer ?
#
loop_
_entity_poly.entity_id
_entity_poly.type
_entity_poly.pdbx_seq_one_letter_code
_entity_poly.pdbx_strand_id
1 'polypeptide(L)'
;MKPPVAKPAPEPGPLETYPWPERLAARVVAPGPAPRVHGYCVQADLARHYAFGEALYLCITGSLPDARVARAFDVAMWFAGPVAIAHGAVHAAALAHLVDARDSAVAGTAAIALAEATSAELDDLADLLAWLDAPAGPLPACAVATAAGDRDGVARLRRALAPTGVRPAALDRDPSLRAAVVATLHACGVATRAQLHTALTLARLPFCLAEATAGPRRTLRACAMNVPPVRYRDPAAAGTSTQGAGAGRAEPPDAD
;
A
#
# COMPACT_ATOMS: atom_id res chain seq x y z
N MET A 1 59.27 9.31 -20.80
CA MET A 1 58.12 8.57 -20.26
C MET A 1 57.54 9.41 -19.13
N LYS A 2 56.33 9.96 -19.28
CA LYS A 2 55.76 10.93 -18.33
C LYS A 2 55.14 10.14 -17.16
N PRO A 3 55.51 10.38 -15.90
CA PRO A 3 54.94 9.65 -14.77
C PRO A 3 53.43 9.92 -14.69
N PRO A 4 52.61 8.91 -14.35
CA PRO A 4 51.17 9.10 -14.22
C PRO A 4 50.87 10.11 -13.12
N VAL A 5 50.06 11.11 -13.44
CA VAL A 5 49.56 12.08 -12.46
C VAL A 5 48.61 11.33 -11.53
N ALA A 6 48.94 11.25 -10.25
CA ALA A 6 48.09 10.63 -9.25
C ALA A 6 46.76 11.38 -9.16
N LYS A 7 45.64 10.65 -9.31
CA LYS A 7 44.31 11.21 -9.13
C LYS A 7 44.15 11.57 -7.65
N PRO A 8 43.75 12.81 -7.28
CA PRO A 8 43.50 13.15 -5.89
C PRO A 8 42.39 12.26 -5.34
N ALA A 9 42.53 11.86 -4.07
CA ALA A 9 41.49 11.11 -3.39
C ALA A 9 40.20 11.94 -3.36
N PRO A 10 39.02 11.33 -3.58
CA PRO A 10 37.76 12.04 -3.44
C PRO A 10 37.63 12.59 -2.02
N GLU A 11 37.15 13.83 -1.89
CA GLU A 11 36.84 14.38 -0.57
C GLU A 11 35.78 13.51 0.12
N PRO A 12 35.94 13.21 1.42
CA PRO A 12 34.96 12.44 2.17
C PRO A 12 33.61 13.19 2.16
N GLY A 13 32.56 12.47 1.79
CA GLY A 13 31.21 13.01 1.72
C GLY A 13 30.52 13.06 3.10
N PRO A 14 29.25 13.48 3.13
CA PRO A 14 28.49 13.62 4.37
C PRO A 14 28.33 12.31 5.16
N LEU A 15 28.38 11.15 4.49
CA LEU A 15 28.33 9.85 5.14
C LEU A 15 29.63 9.53 5.86
N GLU A 16 30.75 10.03 5.36
CA GLU A 16 32.08 9.78 5.90
C GLU A 16 32.46 10.77 7.01
N THR A 17 31.83 11.95 7.06
CA THR A 17 32.16 13.01 8.03
C THR A 17 31.25 13.07 9.25
N TYR A 18 30.09 12.42 9.22
CA TYR A 18 29.12 12.47 10.33
C TYR A 18 29.40 11.38 11.39
N PRO A 19 29.35 11.68 12.70
CA PRO A 19 29.53 10.68 13.74
C PRO A 19 28.27 9.83 13.88
N TRP A 20 28.14 8.80 13.04
CA TRP A 20 27.02 7.88 13.08
C TRP A 20 27.05 7.04 14.35
N PRO A 21 25.89 6.76 14.96
CA PRO A 21 25.82 5.84 16.09
C PRO A 21 26.25 4.44 15.64
N GLU A 22 27.17 3.82 16.38
CA GLU A 22 27.66 2.46 16.09
C GLU A 22 26.60 1.37 16.37
N ARG A 23 25.50 1.74 17.04
CA ARG A 23 24.44 0.81 17.46
C ARG A 23 23.07 1.44 17.28
N LEU A 24 22.12 0.61 16.84
CA LEU A 24 20.70 0.95 16.83
C LEU A 24 20.05 0.45 18.12
N ALA A 25 19.30 1.32 18.81
CA ALA A 25 18.56 0.95 20.01
C ALA A 25 17.19 0.37 19.63
N ALA A 26 16.93 -0.88 20.01
CA ALA A 26 15.62 -1.49 19.83
C ALA A 26 14.60 -0.84 20.78
N ARG A 27 13.48 -0.34 20.23
CA ARG A 27 12.46 0.38 21.00
C ARG A 27 11.20 -0.44 21.28
N VAL A 28 10.88 -1.36 20.36
CA VAL A 28 9.64 -2.14 20.38
C VAL A 28 9.88 -3.58 20.79
N VAL A 29 10.94 -4.18 20.23
CA VAL A 29 11.29 -5.59 20.46
C VAL A 29 12.49 -5.67 21.38
N ALA A 30 12.34 -6.34 22.53
CA ALA A 30 13.47 -6.71 23.37
C ALA A 30 13.89 -8.15 23.01
N PRO A 31 15.05 -8.35 22.36
CA PRO A 31 15.53 -9.69 22.05
C PRO A 31 16.01 -10.40 23.33
N GLY A 32 16.14 -11.72 23.27
CA GLY A 32 16.63 -12.54 24.38
C GLY A 32 16.00 -13.93 24.43
N PRO A 33 16.28 -14.73 25.47
CA PRO A 33 15.69 -16.07 25.64
C PRO A 33 14.17 -16.04 25.85
N ALA A 34 13.62 -14.90 26.27
CA ALA A 34 12.19 -14.64 26.37
C ALA A 34 11.87 -13.31 25.64
N PRO A 35 11.79 -13.33 24.30
CA PRO A 35 11.64 -12.11 23.51
C PRO A 35 10.35 -11.38 23.87
N ARG A 36 10.40 -10.05 23.90
CA ARG A 36 9.24 -9.21 24.22
C ARG A 36 8.92 -8.24 23.11
N VAL A 37 7.64 -7.97 22.91
CA VAL A 37 7.12 -6.93 22.00
C VAL A 37 6.24 -6.00 22.82
N HIS A 38 6.56 -4.70 22.84
CA HIS A 38 5.85 -3.71 23.67
C HIS A 38 5.73 -4.13 25.15
N GLY A 39 6.73 -4.85 25.67
CA GLY A 39 6.75 -5.37 27.04
C GLY A 39 6.12 -6.76 27.24
N TYR A 40 5.32 -7.26 26.29
CA TYR A 40 4.66 -8.56 26.37
C TYR A 40 5.58 -9.69 25.94
N CYS A 41 5.64 -10.79 26.71
CA CYS A 41 6.46 -11.95 26.36
C CYS A 41 5.83 -12.72 25.20
N VAL A 42 6.53 -12.85 24.07
CA VAL A 42 5.95 -13.44 22.85
C VAL A 42 5.49 -14.89 23.08
N GLN A 43 6.35 -15.73 23.67
CA GLN A 43 6.10 -17.17 23.79
C GLN A 43 5.25 -17.54 25.00
N ALA A 44 5.42 -16.82 26.12
CA ALA A 44 4.76 -17.14 27.38
C ALA A 44 3.42 -16.41 27.56
N ASP A 45 3.21 -15.29 26.85
CA ASP A 45 2.03 -14.44 26.99
C ASP A 45 1.25 -14.36 25.67
N LEU A 46 1.80 -13.69 24.65
CA LEU A 46 1.10 -13.45 23.38
C LEU A 46 0.62 -14.74 22.71
N ALA A 47 1.52 -15.72 22.53
CA ALA A 47 1.20 -16.99 21.87
C ALA A 47 0.17 -17.85 22.62
N ARG A 48 -0.07 -17.60 23.92
CA ARG A 48 -0.99 -18.40 24.75
C ARG A 48 -2.35 -17.76 24.91
N HIS A 49 -2.39 -16.42 24.96
CA HIS A 49 -3.57 -15.69 25.40
C HIS A 49 -4.23 -14.85 24.32
N TYR A 50 -3.56 -14.62 23.19
CA TYR A 50 -4.02 -13.70 22.16
C TYR A 50 -4.03 -14.35 20.78
N ALA A 51 -5.00 -13.93 19.97
CA ALA A 51 -5.03 -14.29 18.56
C ALA A 51 -3.90 -13.58 17.80
N PHE A 52 -3.52 -14.13 16.65
CA PHE A 52 -2.50 -13.52 15.80
C PHE A 52 -2.87 -12.09 15.35
N GLY A 53 -4.16 -11.83 15.08
CA GLY A 53 -4.66 -10.49 14.73
C GLY A 53 -4.48 -9.47 15.85
N GLU A 54 -4.63 -9.87 17.13
CA GLU A 54 -4.41 -9.01 18.29
C GLU A 54 -2.92 -8.69 18.48
N ALA A 55 -2.04 -9.67 18.26
CA ALA A 55 -0.59 -9.44 18.26
C ALA A 55 -0.16 -8.51 17.10
N LEU A 56 -0.77 -8.65 15.93
CA LEU A 56 -0.55 -7.73 14.81
C LEU A 56 -1.02 -6.32 15.14
N TYR A 57 -2.21 -6.18 15.73
CA TYR A 57 -2.73 -4.90 16.22
C TYR A 57 -1.76 -4.27 17.22
N LEU A 58 -1.25 -5.03 18.21
CA LEU A 58 -0.24 -4.57 19.16
C LEU A 58 1.01 -4.02 18.46
N CYS A 59 1.51 -4.70 17.43
CA CYS A 59 2.68 -4.23 16.67
C CYS A 59 2.42 -2.91 15.92
N ILE A 60 1.17 -2.65 15.53
CA ILE A 60 0.78 -1.45 14.77
C ILE A 60 0.49 -0.28 15.71
N THR A 61 -0.24 -0.51 16.80
CA THR A 61 -0.77 0.54 17.68
C THR A 61 0.04 0.73 18.96
N GLY A 62 0.84 -0.25 19.35
CA GLY A 62 1.58 -0.26 20.60
C GLY A 62 0.75 -0.66 21.83
N SER A 63 -0.52 -1.03 21.66
CA SER A 63 -1.41 -1.49 22.73
C SER A 63 -2.26 -2.67 22.28
N LEU A 64 -2.70 -3.50 23.23
CA LEU A 64 -3.63 -4.59 22.94
C LEU A 64 -5.06 -4.05 22.78
N PRO A 65 -5.84 -4.59 21.83
CA PRO A 65 -7.24 -4.20 21.67
C PRO A 65 -8.11 -4.87 22.76
N ASP A 66 -9.29 -4.30 23.00
CA ASP A 66 -10.35 -5.06 23.68
C ASP A 66 -11.01 -6.05 22.70
N ALA A 67 -11.84 -6.97 23.21
CA ALA A 67 -12.47 -8.01 22.39
C ALA A 67 -13.35 -7.46 21.24
N ARG A 68 -13.98 -6.28 21.43
CA ARG A 68 -14.83 -5.65 20.41
C ARG A 68 -13.97 -5.08 19.29
N VAL A 69 -12.93 -4.33 19.65
CA VAL A 69 -11.97 -3.74 18.71
C VAL A 69 -11.19 -4.83 17.99
N ALA A 70 -10.72 -5.87 18.68
CA ALA A 70 -10.03 -7.02 18.10
C ALA A 70 -10.85 -7.62 16.96
N ARG A 71 -12.14 -7.89 17.22
CA ARG A 71 -13.03 -8.47 16.22
C ARG A 71 -13.31 -7.52 15.05
N ALA A 72 -13.50 -6.23 15.32
CA ALA A 72 -13.75 -5.25 14.27
C ALA A 72 -12.52 -5.04 13.38
N PHE A 73 -11.33 -5.03 13.98
CA PHE A 73 -10.05 -4.99 13.27
C PHE A 73 -9.88 -6.21 12.37
N ASP A 74 -10.10 -7.43 12.87
CA ASP A 74 -10.04 -8.65 12.06
C ASP A 74 -11.00 -8.59 10.87
N VAL A 75 -12.24 -8.14 11.09
CA VAL A 75 -13.22 -7.95 10.00
C VAL A 75 -12.68 -6.96 8.97
N ALA A 76 -12.16 -5.80 9.38
CA ALA A 76 -11.61 -4.82 8.46
C ALA A 76 -10.43 -5.38 7.65
N MET A 77 -9.52 -6.14 8.29
CA MET A 77 -8.39 -6.78 7.63
C MET A 77 -8.84 -7.80 6.57
N TRP A 78 -9.88 -8.60 6.84
CA TRP A 78 -10.45 -9.52 5.87
C TRP A 78 -11.10 -8.83 4.67
N PHE A 79 -11.73 -7.67 4.86
CA PHE A 79 -12.28 -6.88 3.76
C PHE A 79 -11.20 -6.10 2.99
N ALA A 80 -10.08 -5.77 3.63
CA ALA A 80 -8.94 -5.11 2.99
C ALA A 80 -8.07 -6.05 2.15
N GLY A 81 -8.06 -7.35 2.50
CA GLY A 81 -7.08 -8.32 2.04
C GLY A 81 -7.17 -8.75 0.57
N PRO A 82 -8.36 -9.06 0.02
CA PRO A 82 -8.47 -9.58 -1.35
C PRO A 82 -7.85 -8.65 -2.40
N VAL A 83 -6.85 -9.16 -3.11
CA VAL A 83 -6.24 -8.54 -4.30
C VAL A 83 -6.13 -9.61 -5.39
N ALA A 84 -6.35 -9.20 -6.64
CA ALA A 84 -6.31 -10.10 -7.79
C ALA A 84 -5.07 -9.83 -8.66
N ILE A 85 -4.78 -10.71 -9.61
CA ILE A 85 -3.68 -10.54 -10.59
C ILE A 85 -3.75 -9.22 -11.38
N ALA A 86 -4.93 -8.62 -11.51
CA ALA A 86 -5.13 -7.31 -12.14
C ALA A 86 -4.52 -6.15 -11.33
N HIS A 87 -4.22 -6.36 -10.06
CA HIS A 87 -3.56 -5.38 -9.21
C HIS A 87 -2.05 -5.36 -9.51
N GLY A 88 -1.49 -4.18 -9.78
CA GLY A 88 -0.09 -4.04 -10.23
C GLY A 88 0.94 -4.72 -9.32
N ALA A 89 0.75 -4.63 -8.00
CA ALA A 89 1.62 -5.32 -7.04
C ALA A 89 1.62 -6.85 -7.17
N VAL A 90 0.44 -7.43 -7.39
CA VAL A 90 0.28 -8.88 -7.58
C VAL A 90 0.91 -9.31 -8.89
N HIS A 91 0.70 -8.52 -9.96
CA HIS A 91 1.33 -8.76 -11.25
C HIS A 91 2.86 -8.72 -11.17
N ALA A 92 3.44 -7.74 -10.46
CA ALA A 92 4.89 -7.64 -10.26
C ALA A 92 5.46 -8.86 -9.53
N ALA A 93 4.80 -9.30 -8.45
CA ALA A 93 5.21 -10.51 -7.73
C ALA A 93 5.06 -11.79 -8.57
N ALA A 94 3.97 -11.90 -9.35
CA ALA A 94 3.77 -13.01 -10.27
C ALA A 94 4.86 -13.07 -11.35
N LEU A 95 5.24 -11.92 -11.93
CA LEU A 95 6.34 -11.84 -12.88
C LEU A 95 7.67 -12.32 -12.26
N ALA A 96 7.97 -11.91 -11.03
CA ALA A 96 9.15 -12.39 -10.30
C ALA A 96 9.13 -13.92 -10.15
N HIS A 97 7.98 -14.50 -9.81
CA HIS A 97 7.81 -15.95 -9.72
C HIS A 97 7.96 -16.67 -11.08
N LEU A 98 7.39 -16.10 -12.15
CA LEU A 98 7.45 -16.65 -13.50
C LEU A 98 8.88 -16.66 -14.08
N VAL A 99 9.72 -15.71 -13.71
CA VAL A 99 11.16 -15.68 -14.08
C VAL A 99 12.05 -16.48 -13.15
N ASP A 100 11.46 -17.30 -12.27
CA ASP A 100 12.15 -18.17 -11.32
C ASP A 100 13.03 -17.41 -10.31
N ALA A 101 12.55 -16.25 -9.85
CA ALA A 101 13.15 -15.61 -8.70
C ALA A 101 13.03 -16.48 -7.44
N ARG A 102 13.90 -16.23 -6.47
CA ARG A 102 13.82 -16.85 -5.13
C ARG A 102 12.54 -16.41 -4.43
N ASP A 103 11.99 -17.25 -3.56
CA ASP A 103 10.75 -16.97 -2.81
C ASP A 103 10.85 -15.67 -2.00
N SER A 104 12.01 -15.41 -1.41
CA SER A 104 12.27 -14.16 -0.71
C SER A 104 12.22 -12.93 -1.63
N ALA A 105 12.63 -13.06 -2.89
CA ALA A 105 12.54 -11.99 -3.87
C ALA A 105 11.09 -11.78 -4.35
N VAL A 106 10.31 -12.86 -4.50
CA VAL A 106 8.87 -12.77 -4.78
C VAL A 106 8.14 -12.07 -3.63
N ALA A 107 8.42 -12.48 -2.39
CA ALA A 107 7.85 -11.86 -1.19
C ALA A 107 8.26 -10.39 -1.03
N GLY A 108 9.54 -10.07 -1.24
CA GLY A 108 10.03 -8.69 -1.22
C GLY A 108 9.38 -7.82 -2.30
N THR A 109 9.22 -8.34 -3.51
CA THR A 109 8.55 -7.63 -4.63
C THR A 109 7.09 -7.35 -4.28
N ALA A 110 6.36 -8.35 -3.76
CA ALA A 110 4.98 -8.18 -3.31
C ALA A 110 4.86 -7.12 -2.23
N ALA A 111 5.71 -7.18 -1.19
CA ALA A 111 5.66 -6.25 -0.07
C ALA A 111 5.94 -4.80 -0.49
N ILE A 112 6.98 -4.57 -1.30
CA ILE A 112 7.33 -3.22 -1.78
C ILE A 112 6.21 -2.67 -2.67
N ALA A 113 5.77 -3.45 -3.67
CA ALA A 113 4.77 -2.97 -4.61
C ALA A 113 3.40 -2.74 -3.95
N LEU A 114 3.02 -3.55 -2.95
CA LEU A 114 1.83 -3.31 -2.14
C LEU A 114 1.98 -2.05 -1.28
N ALA A 115 3.14 -1.84 -0.64
CA ALA A 115 3.38 -0.65 0.16
C ALA A 115 3.25 0.63 -0.67
N GLU A 116 3.80 0.66 -1.88
CA GLU A 116 3.65 1.81 -2.80
C GLU A 116 2.19 2.02 -3.22
N ALA A 117 1.50 0.94 -3.62
CA ALA A 117 0.09 1.02 -4.00
C ALA A 117 -0.80 1.49 -2.85
N THR A 118 -0.57 1.00 -1.63
CA THR A 118 -1.27 1.44 -0.42
C THR A 118 -0.94 2.89 -0.07
N SER A 119 0.30 3.35 -0.29
CA SER A 119 0.65 4.76 -0.08
C SER A 119 -0.16 5.67 -1.00
N ALA A 120 -0.17 5.37 -2.30
CA ALA A 120 -0.94 6.11 -3.29
C ALA A 120 -2.45 6.07 -2.99
N GLU A 121 -2.98 4.92 -2.59
CA GLU A 121 -4.37 4.78 -2.17
C GLU A 121 -4.72 5.67 -0.97
N LEU A 122 -3.84 5.78 0.02
CA LEU A 122 -4.04 6.66 1.17
C LEU A 122 -3.89 8.14 0.80
N ASP A 123 -3.11 8.47 -0.23
CA ASP A 123 -3.05 9.83 -0.79
C ASP A 123 -4.37 10.22 -1.46
N ASP A 124 -4.97 9.30 -2.23
CA ASP A 124 -6.32 9.49 -2.82
C ASP A 124 -7.41 9.69 -1.75
N LEU A 125 -7.17 9.19 -0.53
CA LEU A 125 -8.08 9.24 0.61
C LEU A 125 -7.69 10.30 1.64
N ALA A 126 -6.76 11.22 1.34
CA ALA A 126 -6.31 12.23 2.30
C ALA A 126 -7.47 13.05 2.89
N ASP A 127 -8.43 13.47 2.06
CA ASP A 127 -9.63 14.22 2.50
C ASP A 127 -10.51 13.39 3.43
N LEU A 128 -10.62 12.07 3.20
CA LEU A 128 -11.35 11.17 4.10
C LEU A 128 -10.64 11.07 5.45
N LEU A 129 -9.31 10.98 5.48
CA LEU A 129 -8.56 10.88 6.74
C LEU A 129 -8.74 12.16 7.57
N ALA A 130 -8.62 13.33 6.95
CA ALA A 130 -8.90 14.60 7.61
C ALA A 130 -10.35 14.67 8.12
N TRP A 131 -11.30 14.13 7.34
CA TRP A 131 -12.70 14.05 7.75
C TRP A 131 -12.92 13.07 8.92
N LEU A 132 -12.20 11.94 8.99
CA LEU A 132 -12.34 10.96 10.08
C LEU A 132 -11.84 11.51 11.42
N ASP A 133 -10.84 12.40 11.40
CA ASP A 133 -10.36 13.07 12.61
C ASP A 133 -11.36 14.11 13.16
N ALA A 134 -12.17 14.71 12.27
CA ALA A 134 -13.20 15.69 12.62
C ALA A 134 -14.46 15.51 11.76
N PRO A 135 -15.32 14.51 12.05
CA PRO A 135 -16.42 14.11 11.18
C PRO A 135 -17.54 15.15 11.16
N ALA A 136 -17.47 16.05 10.18
CA ALA A 136 -18.44 17.11 9.97
C ALA A 136 -18.94 17.12 8.51
N GLY A 137 -20.24 17.37 8.33
CA GLY A 137 -20.83 17.51 7.00
C GLY A 137 -20.92 16.21 6.18
N PRO A 138 -20.99 16.31 4.84
CA PRO A 138 -21.04 15.17 3.93
C PRO A 138 -19.67 14.47 3.81
N LEU A 139 -19.66 13.22 3.35
CA LEU A 139 -18.40 12.55 3.02
C LEU A 139 -17.71 13.25 1.83
N PRO A 140 -16.36 13.31 1.82
CA PRO A 140 -15.61 13.77 0.66
C PRO A 140 -15.93 12.95 -0.59
N ALA A 141 -15.92 13.58 -1.76
CA ALA A 141 -16.29 12.93 -3.02
C ALA A 141 -15.45 11.68 -3.33
N CYS A 142 -14.16 11.68 -2.99
CA CYS A 142 -13.27 10.52 -3.16
C CYS A 142 -13.68 9.28 -2.34
N ALA A 143 -14.49 9.48 -1.31
CA ALA A 143 -14.93 8.46 -0.37
C ALA A 143 -16.35 7.93 -0.63
N VAL A 144 -17.11 8.55 -1.53
CA VAL A 144 -18.50 8.15 -1.83
C VAL A 144 -18.52 6.95 -2.79
N ALA A 145 -19.47 6.03 -2.60
CA ALA A 145 -19.65 4.88 -3.49
C ALA A 145 -20.02 5.32 -4.92
N THR A 146 -19.26 4.87 -5.91
CA THR A 146 -19.53 5.17 -7.33
C THR A 146 -20.15 3.99 -8.08
N ALA A 147 -20.04 2.77 -7.54
CA ALA A 147 -20.53 1.55 -8.17
C ALA A 147 -21.48 0.76 -7.25
N ALA A 148 -22.36 -0.06 -7.84
CA ALA A 148 -23.24 -0.95 -7.08
C ALA A 148 -22.46 -1.96 -6.21
N GLY A 149 -21.32 -2.45 -6.73
CA GLY A 149 -20.44 -3.37 -6.00
C GLY A 149 -19.88 -2.81 -4.70
N ASP A 150 -19.66 -1.49 -4.61
CA ASP A 150 -19.25 -0.83 -3.36
C ASP A 150 -20.35 -0.97 -2.30
N ARG A 151 -21.59 -0.64 -2.66
CA ARG A 151 -22.73 -0.67 -1.73
C ARG A 151 -22.99 -2.08 -1.21
N ASP A 152 -22.89 -3.09 -2.09
CA ASP A 152 -23.01 -4.49 -1.70
C ASP A 152 -21.87 -4.92 -0.77
N GLY A 153 -20.64 -4.48 -1.05
CA GLY A 153 -19.49 -4.70 -0.19
C GLY A 153 -19.67 -4.08 1.19
N VAL A 154 -20.09 -2.82 1.25
CA VAL A 154 -20.34 -2.09 2.49
C VAL A 154 -21.50 -2.72 3.27
N ALA A 155 -22.55 -3.20 2.61
CA ALA A 155 -23.63 -3.93 3.26
C ALA A 155 -23.12 -5.22 3.93
N ARG A 156 -22.23 -5.97 3.27
CA ARG A 156 -21.57 -7.14 3.87
C ARG A 156 -20.69 -6.74 5.05
N LEU A 157 -19.92 -5.66 4.93
CA LEU A 157 -19.07 -5.14 6.00
C LEU A 157 -19.90 -4.73 7.23
N ARG A 158 -20.98 -3.94 7.04
CA ARG A 158 -21.91 -3.56 8.12
C ARG A 158 -22.47 -4.79 8.83
N ARG A 159 -22.87 -5.82 8.09
CA ARG A 159 -23.37 -7.08 8.67
C ARG A 159 -22.31 -7.80 9.49
N ALA A 160 -21.07 -7.85 9.00
CA ALA A 160 -19.95 -8.48 9.71
C ALA A 160 -19.54 -7.70 10.97
N LEU A 161 -19.67 -6.36 10.96
CA LEU A 161 -19.38 -5.50 12.10
C LEU A 161 -20.48 -5.46 13.15
N ALA A 162 -21.74 -5.76 12.79
CA ALA A 162 -22.88 -5.64 13.70
C ALA A 162 -22.67 -6.35 15.06
N PRO A 163 -22.11 -7.57 15.15
CA PRO A 163 -21.86 -8.24 16.43
C PRO A 163 -20.78 -7.58 17.30
N THR A 164 -19.88 -6.79 16.70
CA THR A 164 -18.78 -6.10 17.42
C THR A 164 -19.26 -4.84 18.15
N GLY A 165 -20.38 -4.28 17.70
CA GLY A 165 -20.89 -2.98 18.13
C GLY A 165 -20.02 -1.79 17.72
N VAL A 166 -18.93 -1.97 16.97
CA VAL A 166 -18.14 -0.86 16.40
C VAL A 166 -18.92 -0.26 15.22
N ARG A 167 -19.13 1.06 15.25
CA ARG A 167 -19.91 1.79 14.22
C ARG A 167 -19.12 3.00 13.71
N PRO A 168 -18.32 2.83 12.65
CA PRO A 168 -17.60 3.93 12.03
C PRO A 168 -18.58 4.95 11.45
N ALA A 169 -18.39 6.25 11.75
CA ALA A 169 -19.30 7.32 11.33
C ALA A 169 -19.46 7.47 9.80
N ALA A 170 -18.47 7.00 9.02
CA ALA A 170 -18.54 6.99 7.57
C ALA A 170 -19.58 5.98 7.05
N LEU A 171 -19.88 4.89 7.79
CA LEU A 171 -20.80 3.85 7.31
C LEU A 171 -22.24 4.34 7.18
N ASP A 172 -22.61 5.47 7.77
CA ASP A 172 -23.97 6.01 7.66
C ASP A 172 -24.14 6.96 6.45
N ARG A 173 -23.10 7.14 5.62
CA ARG A 173 -23.04 8.17 4.57
C ARG A 173 -22.76 7.63 3.16
N ASP A 174 -23.15 6.39 2.86
CA ASP A 174 -22.90 5.69 1.57
C ASP A 174 -21.43 5.73 1.08
N PRO A 175 -20.46 5.29 1.89
CA PRO A 175 -19.05 5.29 1.51
C PRO A 175 -18.78 4.23 0.44
N SER A 176 -17.71 4.38 -0.34
CA SER A 176 -17.12 3.28 -1.11
C SER A 176 -16.63 2.17 -0.17
N LEU A 177 -16.45 0.95 -0.67
CA LEU A 177 -15.96 -0.14 0.17
C LEU A 177 -14.58 0.18 0.75
N ARG A 178 -13.71 0.77 -0.08
CA ARG A 178 -12.37 1.21 0.32
C ARG A 178 -12.43 2.21 1.49
N ALA A 179 -13.25 3.26 1.36
CA ALA A 179 -13.43 4.26 2.41
C ALA A 179 -14.00 3.65 3.70
N ALA A 180 -14.95 2.72 3.57
CA ALA A 180 -15.57 2.02 4.70
C ALA A 180 -14.57 1.17 5.50
N VAL A 181 -13.66 0.48 4.82
CA VAL A 181 -12.57 -0.29 5.46
C VAL A 181 -11.63 0.64 6.23
N VAL A 182 -11.15 1.72 5.60
CA VAL A 182 -10.28 2.71 6.26
C VAL A 182 -10.96 3.35 7.47
N ALA A 183 -12.23 3.73 7.34
CA ALA A 183 -13.01 4.26 8.46
C ALA A 183 -13.17 3.25 9.60
N THR A 184 -13.29 1.95 9.29
CA THR A 184 -13.37 0.89 10.30
C THR A 184 -12.04 0.73 11.03
N LEU A 185 -10.91 0.71 10.32
CA LEU A 185 -9.58 0.68 10.92
C LEU A 185 -9.35 1.91 11.83
N HIS A 186 -9.71 3.10 11.36
CA HIS A 186 -9.61 4.34 12.15
C HIS A 186 -10.47 4.28 13.42
N ALA A 187 -11.72 3.80 13.31
CA ALA A 187 -12.60 3.59 14.46
C ALA A 187 -12.09 2.51 15.44
N CYS A 188 -11.20 1.62 14.98
CA CYS A 188 -10.49 0.66 15.83
C CYS A 188 -9.23 1.25 16.49
N GLY A 189 -8.90 2.53 16.28
CA GLY A 189 -7.69 3.16 16.83
C GLY A 189 -6.46 3.10 15.92
N VAL A 190 -6.58 2.54 14.72
CA VAL A 190 -5.55 2.58 13.67
C VAL A 190 -5.67 3.92 12.94
N ALA A 191 -5.31 5.01 13.62
CA ALA A 191 -5.68 6.36 13.20
C ALA A 191 -4.62 7.04 12.33
N THR A 192 -3.34 6.77 12.57
CA THR A 192 -2.28 7.47 11.82
C THR A 192 -2.13 6.90 10.42
N ARG A 193 -1.70 7.74 9.47
CA ARG A 193 -1.40 7.31 8.09
C ARG A 193 -0.41 6.13 8.06
N ALA A 194 0.62 6.15 8.89
CA ALA A 194 1.61 5.07 8.95
C ALA A 194 1.01 3.74 9.45
N GLN A 195 0.12 3.80 10.44
CA GLN A 195 -0.59 2.63 10.95
C GLN A 195 -1.55 2.04 9.90
N LEU A 196 -2.33 2.89 9.23
CA LEU A 196 -3.22 2.48 8.15
C LEU A 196 -2.45 1.87 6.98
N HIS A 197 -1.34 2.50 6.59
CA HIS A 197 -0.43 2.00 5.56
C HIS A 197 0.08 0.60 5.89
N THR A 198 0.54 0.42 7.12
CA THR A 198 1.03 -0.87 7.60
C THR A 198 -0.09 -1.92 7.63
N ALA A 199 -1.26 -1.59 8.18
CA ALA A 199 -2.40 -2.51 8.30
C ALA A 199 -2.88 -2.98 6.92
N LEU A 200 -3.12 -2.06 5.98
CA LEU A 200 -3.60 -2.39 4.63
C LEU A 200 -2.57 -3.20 3.85
N THR A 201 -1.28 -2.87 3.96
CA THR A 201 -0.20 -3.63 3.31
C THR A 201 -0.17 -5.08 3.83
N LEU A 202 -0.20 -5.26 5.16
CA LEU A 202 -0.16 -6.58 5.79
C LEU A 202 -1.43 -7.39 5.54
N ALA A 203 -2.60 -6.75 5.45
CA ALA A 203 -3.85 -7.41 5.10
C ALA A 203 -3.79 -8.06 3.71
N ARG A 204 -3.15 -7.39 2.75
CA ARG A 204 -3.11 -7.80 1.33
C ARG A 204 -1.98 -8.76 1.00
N LEU A 205 -0.89 -8.71 1.76
CA LEU A 205 0.32 -9.48 1.46
C LEU A 205 0.07 -11.00 1.30
N PRO A 206 -0.70 -11.69 2.18
CA PRO A 206 -0.97 -13.11 2.00
C PRO A 206 -1.72 -13.43 0.71
N PHE A 207 -2.71 -12.62 0.33
CA PHE A 207 -3.48 -12.79 -0.90
C PHE A 207 -2.63 -12.54 -2.14
N CYS A 208 -1.77 -11.51 -2.10
CA CYS A 208 -0.82 -11.22 -3.16
C CYS A 208 0.15 -12.38 -3.38
N LEU A 209 0.67 -12.99 -2.30
CA LEU A 209 1.60 -14.12 -2.40
C LEU A 209 0.91 -15.38 -2.90
N ALA A 210 -0.31 -15.66 -2.41
CA ALA A 210 -1.10 -16.79 -2.87
C ALA A 210 -1.37 -16.70 -4.38
N GLU A 211 -1.83 -15.54 -4.85
CA GLU A 211 -2.09 -15.31 -6.27
C GLU A 211 -0.82 -15.36 -7.12
N ALA A 212 0.26 -14.70 -6.66
CA ALA A 212 1.54 -14.66 -7.39
C ALA A 212 2.18 -16.04 -7.56
N THR A 213 1.95 -16.96 -6.63
CA THR A 213 2.57 -18.29 -6.61
C THR A 213 1.65 -19.41 -7.08
N ALA A 214 0.39 -19.10 -7.44
CA ALA A 214 -0.58 -20.09 -7.93
C ALA A 214 -0.17 -20.76 -9.26
N GLY A 215 0.66 -20.10 -10.07
CA GLY A 215 1.14 -20.60 -11.36
C GLY A 215 2.47 -21.36 -11.31
N PRO A 216 2.82 -22.11 -12.38
CA PRO A 216 4.11 -22.78 -12.50
C PRO A 216 5.27 -21.80 -12.73
N ARG A 217 6.46 -22.12 -12.21
CA ARG A 217 7.70 -21.35 -12.45
C ARG A 217 8.20 -21.52 -13.88
N ARG A 218 9.08 -20.59 -14.33
CA ARG A 218 9.76 -20.64 -15.64
C ARG A 218 8.82 -20.63 -16.84
N THR A 219 7.62 -20.08 -16.68
CA THR A 219 6.60 -20.00 -17.73
C THR A 219 6.33 -18.56 -18.15
N LEU A 220 7.38 -17.72 -18.26
CA LEU A 220 7.21 -16.30 -18.67
C LEU A 220 6.39 -16.15 -19.97
N ARG A 221 6.49 -17.11 -20.90
CA ARG A 221 5.68 -17.14 -22.15
C ARG A 221 4.17 -17.26 -21.91
N ALA A 222 3.74 -17.76 -20.75
CA ALA A 222 2.35 -17.83 -20.34
C ALA A 222 1.84 -16.52 -19.72
N CYS A 223 2.72 -15.56 -19.44
CA CYS A 223 2.30 -14.23 -19.01
C CYS A 223 1.63 -13.52 -20.19
N ALA A 224 0.35 -13.20 -20.05
CA ALA A 224 -0.40 -12.42 -21.04
C ALA A 224 0.10 -10.96 -21.04
N MET A 225 1.26 -10.72 -21.65
CA MET A 225 1.80 -9.39 -21.86
C MET A 225 1.20 -8.78 -23.13
N ASN A 226 -0.08 -8.42 -23.08
CA ASN A 226 -0.63 -7.45 -24.04
C ASN A 226 -0.19 -6.06 -23.61
N VAL A 227 1.10 -5.76 -23.77
CA VAL A 227 1.61 -4.42 -23.53
C VAL A 227 1.18 -3.55 -24.72
N PRO A 228 0.49 -2.42 -24.50
CA PRO A 228 0.28 -1.45 -25.56
C PRO A 228 1.63 -1.10 -26.21
N PRO A 229 1.69 -0.83 -27.53
CA PRO A 229 2.93 -0.48 -28.19
C PRO A 229 3.57 0.73 -27.50
N VAL A 230 4.73 0.52 -26.87
CA VAL A 230 5.50 1.59 -26.23
C VAL A 230 6.09 2.46 -27.33
N ARG A 231 5.60 3.71 -27.44
CA ARG A 231 6.21 4.72 -28.31
C ARG A 231 7.31 5.43 -27.52
N TYR A 232 8.57 5.15 -27.84
CA TYR A 232 9.68 5.96 -27.37
C TYR A 232 9.56 7.36 -27.99
N ARG A 233 9.41 8.40 -27.17
CA ARG A 233 9.63 9.76 -27.63
C ARG A 233 11.13 9.97 -27.69
N ASP A 234 11.64 10.22 -28.89
CA ASP A 234 13.02 10.68 -29.05
C ASP A 234 13.15 12.05 -28.38
N PRO A 235 13.99 12.20 -27.32
CA PRO A 235 14.21 13.49 -26.69
C PRO A 235 14.79 14.53 -27.65
N ALA A 236 15.48 14.10 -28.72
CA ALA A 236 16.00 15.00 -29.75
C ALA A 236 14.89 15.61 -30.63
N ALA A 237 13.76 14.91 -30.81
CA ALA A 237 12.65 15.38 -31.63
C ALA A 237 11.78 16.46 -30.94
N ALA A 238 11.91 16.65 -29.62
CA ALA A 238 11.18 17.67 -28.87
C ALA A 238 11.77 19.08 -29.02
N GLY A 239 12.98 19.22 -29.60
CA GLY A 239 13.70 20.49 -29.72
C GLY A 239 13.42 21.31 -30.98
N THR A 240 12.68 20.78 -31.96
CA THR A 240 12.40 21.46 -33.24
C THR A 240 10.92 21.81 -33.44
N SER A 241 10.18 22.06 -32.35
CA SER A 241 8.93 22.81 -32.44
C SER A 241 9.25 24.27 -32.75
N THR A 242 9.66 24.53 -33.99
CA THR A 242 9.59 25.84 -34.61
C THR A 242 8.15 26.30 -34.47
N GLN A 243 7.93 27.30 -33.63
CA GLN A 243 6.69 28.06 -33.52
C GLN A 243 6.48 28.77 -34.87
N GLY A 244 6.01 28.01 -35.86
CA GLY A 244 5.62 28.51 -37.16
C GLY A 244 4.35 29.31 -36.99
N ALA A 245 4.46 30.62 -37.03
CA ALA A 245 3.36 31.56 -37.17
C ALA A 245 2.50 31.16 -38.37
N GLY A 246 1.38 30.50 -38.11
CA GLY A 246 0.36 30.18 -39.11
C GLY A 246 -0.52 31.39 -39.36
N ALA A 247 -0.08 32.24 -40.30
CA ALA A 247 -0.91 33.24 -40.95
C ALA A 247 -2.13 32.59 -41.64
N GLY A 248 -3.23 33.34 -41.64
CA GLY A 248 -4.57 32.87 -42.04
C GLY A 248 -4.64 32.23 -43.42
N ARG A 249 -5.41 31.14 -43.49
CA ARG A 249 -5.94 30.60 -44.74
C ARG A 249 -7.40 31.06 -44.84
N ALA A 250 -7.66 31.91 -45.83
CA ALA A 250 -9.00 32.27 -46.26
C ALA A 250 -9.69 31.03 -46.84
N GLU A 251 -10.93 30.78 -46.42
CA GLU A 251 -11.87 29.87 -47.05
C GLU A 251 -12.21 30.37 -48.47
N PRO A 252 -12.20 29.49 -49.49
CA PRO A 252 -12.81 29.82 -50.78
C PRO A 252 -14.34 29.70 -50.66
N PRO A 253 -15.11 30.54 -51.37
CA PRO A 253 -16.56 30.49 -51.34
C PRO A 253 -17.07 29.26 -52.10
N ASP A 254 -18.14 28.68 -51.56
CA ASP A 254 -18.91 27.61 -52.19
C ASP A 254 -19.41 28.02 -53.57
N ALA A 255 -19.29 27.10 -54.54
CA ALA A 255 -19.87 27.21 -55.86
C ALA A 255 -21.03 26.20 -55.99
N ASP A 256 -22.15 26.73 -56.47
CA ASP A 256 -23.43 26.06 -56.79
C ASP A 256 -23.31 24.83 -57.71
#